data_AF-A0A0C3LFI7-F1
#
_entry.id   AF-A0A0C3LFI7-F1
#
_cell.length_a   1.000
_cell.length_b   1.000
_cell.length_c   1.000
_cell.angle_alpha   90.00
_cell.angle_beta   90.00
_cell.angle_gamma   90.00
#
_symmetry.space_group_name_H-M   'P 1'
#
loop_
_entity.id
_entity.type
_entity.pdbx_description
1 polymer ?
#
loop_
_entity_poly.entity_id
_entity_poly.type
_entity_poly.pdbx_seq_one_letter_code
_entity_poly.pdbx_strand_id
1 'polypeptide(L)'
;MLTDRLGDYMSFTFTGTSITVIGTVGVRQGYLDFYWNDQYITTIDRSRPELVCDEVLFELTDMVLKEYTIAMVLAGKGVNPNTGKKDGVLSIQRLKYTAPDEPDN
;
A
#
# COMPACT_ATOMS: atom_id res chain seq x y z
N MET A 1 9.68 1.89 -5.55
CA MET A 1 9.95 0.45 -5.79
C MET A 1 8.92 -0.08 -6.77
N LEU A 2 9.32 -0.90 -7.75
CA LEU A 2 8.42 -1.55 -8.71
C LEU A 2 8.89 -3.00 -8.91
N THR A 3 8.01 -3.97 -8.67
CA THR A 3 8.28 -5.41 -8.89
C THR A 3 6.98 -6.14 -9.25
N ASP A 4 7.07 -7.20 -10.05
CA ASP A 4 5.95 -8.06 -10.48
C ASP A 4 6.07 -9.51 -9.97
N ARG A 5 7.04 -9.76 -9.08
CA ARG A 5 7.24 -11.04 -8.42
C ARG A 5 6.31 -11.17 -7.22
N LEU A 6 5.49 -12.21 -7.20
CA LEU A 6 4.60 -12.50 -6.07
C LEU A 6 5.41 -12.73 -4.78
N GLY A 7 4.89 -12.21 -3.68
CA GLY A 7 5.56 -12.26 -2.38
C GLY A 7 6.61 -11.17 -2.17
N ASP A 8 6.99 -10.41 -3.21
CA ASP A 8 7.79 -9.22 -2.98
C ASP A 8 7.00 -8.20 -2.16
N TYR A 9 7.72 -7.51 -1.28
CA TYR A 9 7.11 -6.60 -0.34
C TYR A 9 7.95 -5.35 -0.14
N MET A 10 7.27 -4.28 0.26
CA MET A 10 7.86 -3.07 0.81
C MET A 10 7.48 -3.02 2.28
N SER A 11 8.42 -2.62 3.13
CA SER A 11 8.14 -2.28 4.53
C SER A 11 8.56 -0.83 4.80
N PHE A 12 7.85 -0.17 5.70
CA PHE A 12 8.15 1.17 6.15
C PHE A 12 7.82 1.31 7.63
N THR A 13 8.80 1.74 8.41
CA THR A 13 8.66 2.01 9.84
C THR A 13 8.63 3.52 10.07
N PHE A 14 7.69 3.98 10.90
CA PHE A 14 7.52 5.39 11.22
C PHE A 14 6.99 5.57 12.64
N THR A 15 7.26 6.73 13.23
CA THR A 15 6.66 7.17 14.49
C THR A 15 5.63 8.25 14.20
N GLY A 16 4.37 8.03 14.59
CA GLY A 16 3.31 8.96 14.25
C GLY A 16 1.92 8.56 14.75
N THR A 17 0.92 9.33 14.31
CA THR A 17 -0.49 9.19 14.70
C THR A 17 -1.42 8.87 13.52
N SER A 18 -0.89 8.88 12.30
CA SER A 18 -1.64 8.53 11.09
C SER A 18 -0.71 8.02 9.99
N ILE A 19 -1.25 7.24 9.05
CA ILE A 19 -0.59 6.89 7.80
C ILE A 19 -1.59 6.73 6.66
N THR A 20 -1.27 7.29 5.50
CA THR A 20 -2.02 7.12 4.25
C THR A 20 -1.09 6.55 3.20
N VAL A 21 -1.48 5.42 2.61
CA VAL A 21 -0.79 4.78 1.50
C VAL A 21 -1.46 5.15 0.20
N ILE A 22 -0.71 5.80 -0.69
CA ILE A 22 -1.22 6.31 -1.96
C ILE A 22 -0.52 5.59 -3.10
N GLY A 23 -1.28 5.14 -4.08
CA GLY A 23 -0.75 4.36 -5.18
C GLY A 23 -1.59 4.44 -6.45
N THR A 24 -1.36 3.45 -7.30
CA THR A 24 -2.02 3.34 -8.61
C THR A 24 -3.00 2.18 -8.60
N VAL A 25 -4.17 2.38 -9.20
CA VAL A 25 -5.09 1.32 -9.63
C VAL A 25 -5.11 1.25 -11.15
N GLY A 26 -5.38 0.07 -11.73
CA GLY A 26 -5.40 -0.11 -13.17
C GLY A 26 -5.12 -1.54 -13.62
N VAL A 27 -4.99 -1.72 -14.93
CA VAL A 27 -5.00 -3.03 -15.59
C VAL A 27 -3.82 -3.94 -15.25
N ARG A 28 -2.80 -3.43 -14.55
CA ARG A 28 -1.55 -4.13 -14.21
C ARG A 28 -1.25 -4.20 -12.71
N GLN A 29 -2.21 -3.88 -11.84
CA GLN A 29 -1.89 -3.64 -10.42
C GLN A 29 -2.07 -4.87 -9.52
N GLY A 30 -3.03 -5.74 -9.81
CA GLY A 30 -3.26 -6.97 -9.05
C GLY A 30 -3.62 -6.74 -7.57
N TYR A 31 -3.34 -7.74 -6.74
CA TYR A 31 -3.74 -7.78 -5.33
C TYR A 31 -2.60 -7.38 -4.42
N LEU A 32 -2.90 -6.53 -3.44
CA LEU A 32 -1.93 -6.04 -2.46
C LEU A 32 -2.41 -6.37 -1.06
N ASP A 33 -1.61 -7.12 -0.31
CA ASP A 33 -1.85 -7.36 1.11
C ASP A 33 -1.20 -6.26 1.94
N PHE A 34 -1.92 -5.78 2.94
CA PHE A 34 -1.42 -4.86 3.95
C PHE A 34 -1.22 -5.57 5.28
N TYR A 35 -0.05 -5.33 5.87
CA TYR A 35 0.32 -5.80 7.18
C TYR A 35 0.65 -4.59 8.07
N TRP A 36 0.23 -4.66 9.31
CA TRP A 36 0.43 -3.65 10.33
C TRP A 36 1.07 -4.27 11.55
N ASN A 37 2.28 -3.83 11.90
CA ASN A 37 3.10 -4.45 12.94
C ASN A 37 3.15 -5.98 12.80
N ASP A 38 3.49 -6.44 11.59
CA ASP A 38 3.56 -7.85 11.18
C ASP A 38 2.23 -8.64 11.21
N GLN A 39 1.10 -7.98 11.48
CA GLN A 39 -0.22 -8.59 11.44
C GLN A 39 -0.94 -8.27 10.13
N TYR A 40 -1.47 -9.28 9.45
CA TYR A 40 -2.31 -9.08 8.27
C TYR A 40 -3.54 -8.24 8.62
N ILE A 41 -3.83 -7.24 7.80
CA ILE A 41 -5.01 -6.37 7.95
C ILE A 41 -6.03 -6.66 6.85
N THR A 42 -5.63 -6.53 5.58
CA THR A 42 -6.54 -6.64 4.45
C THR A 42 -5.81 -6.91 3.14
N THR A 43 -6.54 -7.39 2.15
CA THR A 43 -6.12 -7.49 0.75
C THR A 43 -6.97 -6.54 -0.07
N ILE A 44 -6.34 -5.72 -0.90
CA ILE A 44 -7.04 -4.86 -1.86
C ILE A 44 -6.84 -5.35 -3.29
N ASP A 45 -7.91 -5.32 -4.10
CA ASP A 45 -7.83 -5.51 -5.55
C ASP A 45 -7.72 -4.15 -6.26
N ARG A 46 -6.54 -3.92 -6.84
CA ARG A 46 -6.23 -2.69 -7.57
C ARG A 46 -6.48 -2.81 -9.08
N SER A 47 -7.07 -3.90 -9.53
CA SER A 47 -7.42 -4.13 -10.93
C SER A 47 -8.57 -3.20 -11.34
N ARG A 48 -8.31 -2.30 -12.29
CA ARG A 48 -9.32 -1.41 -12.88
C ARG A 48 -9.11 -1.33 -14.40
N PRO A 49 -10.16 -1.07 -15.20
CA PRO A 49 -10.03 -0.91 -16.65
C PRO A 49 -9.14 0.27 -17.08
N GLU A 50 -9.09 1.31 -16.26
CA GLU A 50 -8.33 2.53 -16.51
C GLU A 50 -7.23 2.72 -15.46
N LEU A 51 -6.15 3.39 -15.86
CA LEU A 51 -5.06 3.75 -14.97
C LEU A 51 -5.46 5.00 -14.19
N VAL A 52 -5.55 4.89 -12.87
CA VAL A 52 -5.78 6.03 -11.97
C VAL A 52 -4.65 6.11 -10.96
N CYS A 53 -4.02 7.27 -10.90
CA CYS A 53 -2.91 7.60 -10.00
C CYS A 53 -3.43 8.36 -8.77
N ASP A 54 -2.58 8.50 -7.75
CA ASP A 54 -2.90 9.25 -6.52
C ASP A 54 -4.11 8.73 -5.73
N GLU A 55 -4.45 7.44 -5.91
CA GLU A 55 -5.54 6.79 -5.19
C GLU A 55 -5.13 6.40 -3.77
N VAL A 56 -6.01 6.67 -2.80
CA VAL A 56 -5.85 6.19 -1.42
C VAL A 56 -6.13 4.70 -1.39
N LEU A 57 -5.08 3.91 -1.17
CA LEU A 57 -5.16 2.46 -1.10
C LEU A 57 -5.45 1.95 0.31
N PHE A 58 -4.95 2.67 1.31
CA PHE A 58 -5.08 2.34 2.72
C PHE A 58 -4.87 3.58 3.58
N GLU A 59 -5.60 3.69 4.69
CA GLU A 59 -5.48 4.80 5.61
C GLU A 59 -5.78 4.34 7.05
N LEU A 60 -4.98 4.84 7.99
CA LEU A 60 -5.23 4.78 9.43
C LEU A 60 -5.02 6.17 10.03
N THR A 61 -5.95 6.61 10.88
CA THR A 61 -5.93 7.88 11.60
C THR A 61 -6.13 7.67 13.09
N ASP A 62 -6.01 8.74 13.88
CA ASP A 62 -6.31 8.77 15.33
C ASP A 62 -5.56 7.70 16.15
N MET A 63 -4.35 7.36 15.69
CA MET A 63 -3.50 6.39 16.35
C MET A 63 -2.72 7.04 17.50
N VAL A 64 -2.38 6.24 18.52
CA VAL A 64 -1.47 6.68 19.59
C VAL A 64 -0.09 6.96 19.02
N LEU A 65 0.55 8.05 19.44
CA LEU A 65 1.93 8.36 19.07
C LEU A 65 2.88 7.26 19.57
N LYS A 66 3.38 6.45 18.64
CA LYS A 66 4.45 5.48 18.85
C LYS A 66 5.00 5.04 17.49
N GLU A 67 6.01 4.18 17.52
CA GLU A 67 6.53 3.54 16.32
C GLU A 67 5.56 2.45 15.80
N TYR A 68 5.42 2.41 14.48
CA TYR A 68 4.64 1.41 13.75
C TYR A 68 5.36 1.00 12.47
N THR A 69 5.06 -0.21 12.01
CA THR A 69 5.53 -0.73 10.72
C THR A 69 4.34 -1.09 9.84
N ILE A 70 4.33 -0.56 8.63
CA ILE A 70 3.43 -1.01 7.57
C ILE A 70 4.22 -1.82 6.54
N ALA A 71 3.68 -2.96 6.11
CA ALA A 71 4.21 -3.71 4.99
C ALA A 71 3.13 -3.95 3.94
N MET A 72 3.55 -3.93 2.69
CA MET A 72 2.70 -4.14 1.52
C MET A 72 3.30 -5.23 0.66
N VAL A 73 2.56 -6.31 0.43
CA VAL A 73 3.03 -7.51 -0.30
C VAL A 73 2.24 -7.67 -1.58
N LEU A 74 2.91 -7.96 -2.70
CA LEU A 74 2.22 -8.40 -3.92
C LEU A 74 1.67 -9.81 -3.71
N ALA A 75 0.41 -9.89 -3.27
CA ALA A 75 -0.24 -11.13 -2.90
C ALA A 75 -0.70 -11.93 -4.12
N GLY A 76 -1.01 -11.25 -5.22
CA GLY A 76 -1.52 -11.92 -6.41
C GLY A 76 -1.53 -11.04 -7.65
N LYS A 77 -1.59 -11.70 -8.80
CA LYS A 77 -1.83 -11.06 -10.10
C LYS A 77 -3.34 -11.01 -10.35
N GLY A 78 -3.87 -9.83 -10.67
CA GLY A 78 -5.26 -9.61 -11.07
C GLY A 78 -5.44 -9.91 -12.56
N VAL A 79 -6.69 -10.03 -13.01
CA VAL A 79 -6.98 -10.22 -14.43
C VAL A 79 -7.02 -8.84 -15.10
N ASN A 80 -6.15 -8.63 -16.06
CA ASN A 80 -6.15 -7.45 -16.91
C ASN A 80 -7.46 -7.45 -17.73
N PRO A 81 -8.38 -6.50 -17.50
CA PRO A 81 -9.69 -6.51 -18.13
C PRO A 81 -9.63 -6.29 -19.65
N ASN A 82 -8.53 -5.72 -20.17
CA ASN A 82 -8.37 -5.43 -21.59
C ASN A 82 -7.77 -6.62 -22.37
N THR A 83 -7.08 -7.55 -21.70
CA THR A 83 -6.36 -8.66 -22.35
C THR A 83 -6.73 -10.04 -21.83
N GLY A 84 -7.44 -10.14 -20.69
CA GLY A 84 -7.75 -11.39 -20.00
C GLY A 84 -6.53 -12.07 -19.34
N LYS A 85 -5.33 -11.50 -19.47
CA LYS A 85 -4.10 -12.06 -18.89
C LYS A 85 -3.97 -11.68 -17.42
N LYS A 86 -3.32 -12.53 -16.63
CA LYS A 86 -2.96 -12.18 -15.24
C LYS A 86 -1.78 -11.21 -15.24
N ASP A 87 -1.95 -10.06 -14.60
CA ASP A 87 -0.93 -9.02 -14.41
C ASP A 87 -0.99 -8.46 -12.98
N GLY A 88 0.10 -7.90 -12.49
CA GLY A 88 0.18 -7.41 -11.12
C GLY A 88 1.57 -6.90 -10.81
N VAL A 89 1.65 -5.71 -10.22
CA VAL A 89 2.90 -5.09 -9.80
C VAL A 89 2.73 -4.50 -8.41
N LEU A 90 3.74 -4.65 -7.56
CA LEU A 90 3.88 -3.85 -6.36
C LEU A 90 4.43 -2.48 -6.75
N SER A 91 3.60 -1.46 -6.62
CA SER A 91 4.00 -0.06 -6.77
C SER A 91 3.24 0.80 -5.77
N ILE A 92 3.99 1.57 -4.99
CA ILE A 92 3.48 2.60 -4.07
C ILE A 92 4.03 3.94 -4.57
N GLN A 93 3.17 4.95 -4.67
CA GLN A 93 3.56 6.27 -5.14
C GLN A 93 4.11 7.12 -3.99
N ARG A 94 3.37 7.18 -2.88
CA ARG A 94 3.83 7.85 -1.66
C ARG A 94 3.20 7.25 -0.41
N LEU A 95 3.90 7.48 0.69
CA LEU A 95 3.39 7.33 2.05
C LEU A 95 3.31 8.73 2.66
N LYS A 96 2.19 9.04 3.30
CA LYS A 96 2.05 10.23 4.15
C LYS A 96 1.81 9.76 5.57
N TYR A 97 2.47 10.36 6.55
CA TYR A 97 2.21 10.09 7.96
C TYR A 97 2.33 11.38 8.75
N THR A 98 1.58 11.50 9.85
CA THR A 98 1.71 12.62 10.78
C THR A 98 2.60 12.21 11.94
N ALA A 99 3.74 12.88 12.10
CA ALA A 99 4.50 12.89 13.34
C ALA A 99 4.18 14.22 14.05
N PRO A 100 3.67 14.22 15.29
CA PRO A 100 3.60 15.44 16.08
C PRO A 100 5.02 15.98 16.29
N ASP A 101 5.16 17.31 16.28
CA ASP A 101 6.42 17.95 16.63
C ASP A 101 6.87 17.42 18.00
N GLU A 102 8.16 17.09 18.14
CA GLU A 102 8.72 16.83 19.47
C GLU A 102 8.35 18.03 20.35
N PRO A 103 7.79 17.83 21.56
CA PRO A 103 7.51 18.96 22.43
C PRO A 103 8.82 19.72 22.62
N ASP A 104 8.83 21.01 22.25
CA ASP A 104 9.96 21.91 22.48
C ASP A 104 10.42 21.73 23.92
N ASN A 105 11.61 21.14 24.10
CA ASN A 105 12.21 20.85 25.40
C ASN A 105 12.86 22.10 26.01
#